data_AF-A0A7Y4ZGK3-F1
#
_entry.id   AF-A0A7Y4ZGK3-F1
#
_cell.length_a   1.000
_cell.length_b   1.000
_cell.length_c   1.000
_cell.angle_alpha   90.00
_cell.angle_beta   90.00
_cell.angle_gamma   90.00
#
_symmetry.space_group_name_H-M   'P 1'
#
loop_
_entity.id
_entity.type
_entity.pdbx_description
1 polymer ?
#
loop_
_entity_poly.entity_id
_entity_poly.type
_entity_poly.pdbx_seq_one_letter_code
_entity_poly.pdbx_strand_id
1 'polypeptide(L)'
;MKYLAISPVLALVLVVSSLSACSSEDSSKDAGASSNAPRWVGAKGDRLGPLPKQGVAATATFSTSDVCAGCHVAADDSTANRDAKGRNVSPVGLWRPSMMSMAARDPYYLATFAAERAHRPNLAAAVDQGCTPCHAPAGATEQKLAGKTIGFDTLVREQAPHAELAREGVGCTLCHQITSEGLGTAPSFTGGFVVGTQRKMFGPYSDPNGQIMELTANFVPTYGAHIEDSKLCATCHTVFTKAIDKNGKTIVELPEQIPYLEWQNSEFTTEGSGGARGTTCANCHLPRGDDDNQPVTTAVAKLPKGLPPRTPVGRHGFFGANAYLLRMFADNVEAAGALASSADFTEAAQRTEKTLSTAVQLAVSGQRVGPNAEVVVKLTNQVGHKFPTGYPSRRAWIHLRATDASGKEVFESGGTDAYGRLTSRSGERLDVEGVVLPHRDLVDA
;
A
#
# COMPACT_ATOMS: atom_id res chain seq x y z
N MET A 1 -37.12 61.48 10.65
CA MET A 1 -35.87 60.76 11.02
C MET A 1 -36.20 59.68 12.04
N LYS A 2 -36.36 58.43 11.60
CA LYS A 2 -36.36 57.25 12.47
C LYS A 2 -35.56 56.18 11.74
N TYR A 3 -34.44 55.82 12.34
CA TYR A 3 -33.54 54.75 11.89
C TYR A 3 -34.28 53.41 11.97
N LEU A 4 -34.31 52.68 10.85
CA LEU A 4 -34.63 51.25 10.84
C LEU A 4 -33.30 50.50 10.85
N ALA A 5 -33.02 49.88 12.00
CA ALA A 5 -31.92 48.95 12.17
C ALA A 5 -32.18 47.72 11.30
N ILE A 6 -31.31 47.48 10.33
CA ILE A 6 -31.27 46.23 9.57
C ILE A 6 -30.55 45.21 10.47
N SER A 7 -31.28 44.21 10.94
CA SER A 7 -30.71 43.04 11.62
C SER A 7 -29.70 42.35 10.70
N PRO A 8 -28.51 41.95 11.19
CA PRO A 8 -27.66 41.04 10.45
C PRO A 8 -28.33 39.66 10.51
N VAL A 9 -28.89 39.24 9.37
CA VAL A 9 -29.28 37.83 9.19
C VAL A 9 -27.99 37.02 9.25
N LEU A 10 -27.83 36.29 10.36
CA LEU A 10 -26.80 35.30 10.55
C LEU A 10 -27.05 34.19 9.52
N ALA A 11 -26.45 34.31 8.33
CA ALA A 11 -26.47 33.26 7.33
C ALA A 11 -25.59 32.12 7.86
N LEU A 12 -26.25 31.07 8.34
CA LEU A 12 -25.60 29.85 8.80
C LEU A 12 -24.94 29.19 7.59
N VAL A 13 -23.61 29.27 7.50
CA VAL A 13 -22.85 28.46 6.53
C VAL A 13 -22.85 27.03 7.06
N LEU A 14 -23.72 26.19 6.51
CA LEU A 14 -23.73 24.77 6.83
C LEU A 14 -22.56 24.12 6.09
N VAL A 15 -21.51 23.79 6.83
CA VAL A 15 -20.31 23.15 6.29
C VAL A 15 -20.44 21.65 6.50
N VAL A 16 -20.60 20.90 5.41
CA VAL A 16 -20.56 19.44 5.43
C VAL A 16 -19.21 19.01 4.85
N SER A 17 -18.41 18.32 5.66
CA SER A 17 -17.16 17.71 5.22
C SER A 17 -17.31 16.18 5.13
N SER A 18 -16.94 15.62 3.98
CA SER A 18 -16.76 14.17 3.80
C SER A 18 -15.33 13.90 3.33
N LEU A 19 -14.68 12.92 3.96
CA LEU A 19 -13.46 12.31 3.47
C LEU A 19 -13.87 11.09 2.65
N SER A 20 -14.06 11.29 1.35
CA SER A 20 -14.26 10.18 0.42
C SER A 20 -12.92 9.80 -0.18
N ALA A 21 -12.49 8.55 0.02
CA ALA A 21 -11.66 7.93 -1.00
C ALA A 21 -12.48 7.98 -2.28
N CYS A 22 -11.88 8.31 -3.43
CA CYS A 22 -12.58 8.19 -4.71
C CYS A 22 -12.78 6.69 -5.02
N SER A 23 -13.61 6.00 -4.24
CA SER A 23 -14.37 4.87 -4.73
C SER A 23 -15.36 5.46 -5.71
N SER A 24 -15.38 4.97 -6.94
CA SER A 24 -16.50 5.20 -7.84
C SER A 24 -17.78 4.96 -7.03
N GLU A 25 -18.52 6.03 -6.72
CA GLU A 25 -19.85 5.90 -6.14
C GLU A 25 -20.66 4.98 -7.06
N ASP A 26 -21.56 4.21 -6.45
CA ASP A 26 -22.52 3.38 -7.16
C ASP A 26 -23.21 4.24 -8.23
N SER A 27 -22.83 4.01 -9.49
CA SER A 27 -23.33 4.72 -10.67
C SER A 27 -24.83 4.45 -10.96
N SER A 28 -25.58 4.01 -9.96
CA SER A 28 -26.97 3.57 -10.13
C SER A 28 -27.99 4.68 -10.01
N LYS A 29 -27.66 5.90 -9.55
CA LYS A 29 -28.64 7.00 -9.45
C LYS A 29 -28.06 8.37 -9.80
N ASP A 30 -28.51 8.87 -10.95
CA ASP A 30 -28.55 10.27 -11.41
C ASP A 30 -27.23 11.00 -11.72
N ALA A 31 -26.74 10.77 -12.94
CA ALA A 31 -26.35 11.85 -13.85
C ALA A 31 -26.59 11.38 -15.29
N GLY A 32 -27.19 12.23 -16.13
CA GLY A 32 -27.51 11.92 -17.53
C GLY A 32 -26.35 11.27 -18.26
N ALA A 33 -26.45 9.96 -18.48
CA ALA A 33 -25.40 9.15 -19.06
C ALA A 33 -25.21 9.52 -20.53
N SER A 34 -24.14 10.27 -20.81
CA SER A 34 -23.46 10.18 -22.10
C SER A 34 -23.13 8.71 -22.35
N SER A 35 -23.75 8.13 -23.37
CA SER A 35 -23.91 6.70 -23.64
C SER A 35 -22.65 5.95 -24.11
N ASN A 36 -21.45 6.37 -23.72
CA ASN A 36 -20.23 5.63 -24.05
C ASN A 36 -19.42 5.41 -22.78
N ALA A 37 -19.57 4.21 -22.19
CA ALA A 37 -18.57 3.68 -21.28
C ALA A 37 -17.18 3.80 -21.92
N PRO A 38 -16.12 4.11 -21.16
CA PRO A 38 -14.77 4.24 -21.69
C PRO A 38 -14.37 3.04 -22.55
N ARG A 39 -14.14 3.28 -23.85
CA ARG A 39 -13.50 2.29 -24.71
C ARG A 39 -12.00 2.48 -24.58
N TRP A 40 -11.26 1.41 -24.29
CA TRP A 40 -9.79 1.41 -24.35
C TRP A 40 -9.33 1.88 -25.74
N VAL A 41 -8.66 3.03 -25.83
CA VAL A 41 -8.12 3.56 -27.10
C VAL A 41 -6.62 3.78 -26.97
N GLY A 42 -5.83 3.12 -27.84
CA GLY A 42 -4.52 3.65 -28.24
C GLY A 42 -3.25 3.12 -27.55
N ALA A 43 -3.31 2.16 -26.63
CA ALA A 43 -2.09 1.51 -26.16
C ALA A 43 -1.57 0.52 -27.22
N LYS A 44 -0.33 0.70 -27.69
CA LYS A 44 0.37 -0.29 -28.53
C LYS A 44 0.85 -1.44 -27.63
N GLY A 45 0.65 -2.68 -28.07
CA GLY A 45 1.12 -3.88 -27.37
C GLY A 45 -0.01 -4.89 -27.11
N ASP A 46 0.38 -6.12 -26.82
CA ASP A 46 -0.56 -7.18 -26.46
C ASP A 46 -1.10 -6.96 -25.05
N ARG A 47 -2.39 -7.24 -24.85
CA ARG A 47 -2.96 -7.31 -23.50
C ARG A 47 -2.27 -8.43 -22.73
N LEU A 48 -1.89 -8.15 -21.49
CA LEU A 48 -1.40 -9.19 -20.60
C LEU A 48 -2.54 -10.20 -20.36
N GLY A 49 -2.27 -11.47 -20.66
CA GLY A 49 -3.20 -12.56 -20.35
C GLY A 49 -3.27 -12.83 -18.85
N PRO A 50 -4.09 -13.82 -18.42
CA PRO A 50 -4.12 -14.28 -17.04
C PRO A 50 -2.71 -14.61 -16.53
N LEU A 51 -2.40 -14.18 -15.31
CA LEU A 51 -1.14 -14.52 -14.65
C LEU A 51 -1.16 -15.98 -14.22
N PRO A 52 0.01 -16.65 -14.17
CA PRO A 52 0.12 -17.97 -13.57
C PRO A 52 -0.43 -17.96 -12.15
N LYS A 53 -1.20 -18.98 -11.77
CA LYS A 53 -1.70 -19.12 -10.40
C LYS A 53 -0.52 -19.13 -9.43
N GLN A 54 -0.67 -18.52 -8.26
CA GLN A 54 0.29 -18.62 -7.16
C GLN A 54 0.48 -20.11 -6.84
N GLY A 55 1.68 -20.61 -7.11
CA GLY A 55 2.05 -22.00 -6.91
C GLY A 55 2.79 -22.22 -5.59
N VAL A 56 3.27 -23.45 -5.44
CA VAL A 56 4.11 -23.89 -4.33
C VAL A 56 5.54 -24.04 -4.81
N ALA A 57 6.48 -23.50 -4.06
CA ALA A 57 7.90 -23.70 -4.30
C ALA A 57 8.71 -23.68 -3.01
N ALA A 58 9.77 -24.47 -2.99
CA ALA A 58 10.80 -24.43 -1.97
C ALA A 58 12.17 -24.51 -2.64
N THR A 59 13.10 -23.71 -2.14
CA THR A 59 14.52 -23.71 -2.51
C THR A 59 15.37 -23.90 -1.26
N ALA A 60 16.71 -23.85 -1.43
CA ALA A 60 17.63 -23.90 -0.31
C ALA A 60 17.41 -22.75 0.69
N THR A 61 16.98 -21.57 0.21
CA THR A 61 16.82 -20.38 1.05
C THR A 61 15.36 -20.06 1.37
N PHE A 62 14.44 -20.17 0.41
CA PHE A 62 13.07 -19.68 0.57
C PHE A 62 12.03 -20.79 0.40
N SER A 63 10.82 -20.50 0.84
CA SER A 63 9.64 -21.34 0.59
C SER A 63 8.42 -20.43 0.48
N THR A 64 7.47 -20.84 -0.34
CA THR A 64 6.19 -20.15 -0.44
C THR A 64 5.35 -20.33 0.83
N SER A 65 4.40 -19.43 1.05
CA SER A 65 3.56 -19.30 2.24
C SER A 65 2.64 -20.49 2.50
N ASP A 66 2.50 -21.44 1.58
CA ASP A 66 1.79 -22.69 1.80
C ASP A 66 2.39 -23.50 2.95
N VAL A 67 3.72 -23.49 3.11
CA VAL A 67 4.38 -24.16 4.25
C VAL A 67 3.99 -23.51 5.58
N CYS A 68 3.82 -22.18 5.58
CA CYS A 68 3.35 -21.42 6.74
C CYS A 68 1.85 -21.64 6.98
N ALA A 69 1.08 -21.80 5.91
CA ALA A 69 -0.36 -21.99 5.96
C ALA A 69 -0.79 -23.28 6.66
N GLY A 70 0.10 -24.27 6.78
CA GLY A 70 -0.15 -25.46 7.58
C GLY A 70 -0.43 -25.16 9.07
N CYS A 71 0.12 -24.08 9.61
CA CYS A 71 0.03 -23.74 11.04
C CYS A 71 -0.51 -22.33 11.32
N HIS A 72 -0.21 -21.35 10.46
CA HIS A 72 -0.46 -19.92 10.68
C HIS A 72 -1.73 -19.40 9.94
N VAL A 73 -2.76 -20.24 9.90
CA VAL A 73 -4.10 -19.92 9.38
C VAL A 73 -5.15 -19.99 10.48
N ALA A 74 -6.28 -19.32 10.28
CA ALA A 74 -7.49 -19.61 11.04
C ALA A 74 -8.17 -20.84 10.42
N ALA A 75 -8.23 -21.94 11.17
CA ALA A 75 -8.89 -23.16 10.76
C ALA A 75 -10.19 -23.37 11.58
N ASP A 76 -11.11 -24.18 11.08
CA ASP A 76 -12.38 -24.43 11.78
C ASP A 76 -12.21 -25.34 13.00
N ASP A 77 -11.16 -26.17 12.99
CA ASP A 77 -10.81 -27.09 14.07
C ASP A 77 -9.91 -26.46 15.15
N SER A 78 -9.72 -25.14 15.14
CA SER A 78 -8.82 -24.43 16.04
C SER A 78 -9.31 -23.02 16.40
N THR A 79 -9.07 -22.62 17.65
CA THR A 79 -9.25 -21.24 18.13
C THR A 79 -8.01 -20.37 17.90
N ALA A 80 -6.90 -20.96 17.46
CA ALA A 80 -5.69 -20.22 17.11
C ALA A 80 -5.94 -19.26 15.95
N ASN A 81 -5.18 -18.16 15.91
CA ASN A 81 -5.27 -17.13 14.88
C ASN A 81 -6.66 -16.50 14.71
N ARG A 82 -7.46 -16.52 15.78
CA ARG A 82 -8.76 -15.83 15.86
C ARG A 82 -8.76 -14.84 17.01
N ASP A 83 -9.48 -13.74 16.84
CA ASP A 83 -9.75 -12.82 17.95
C ASP A 83 -10.87 -13.33 18.88
N ALA A 84 -11.21 -12.54 19.90
CA ALA A 84 -12.24 -12.89 20.88
C ALA A 84 -13.65 -13.08 20.28
N LYS A 85 -13.91 -12.54 19.08
CA LYS A 85 -15.17 -12.71 18.34
C LYS A 85 -15.10 -13.83 17.30
N GLY A 86 -13.98 -14.56 17.23
CA GLY A 86 -13.77 -15.65 16.28
C GLY A 86 -13.36 -15.21 14.88
N ARG A 87 -13.10 -13.91 14.65
CA ARG A 87 -12.69 -13.40 13.32
C ARG A 87 -11.28 -13.84 13.00
N ASN A 88 -11.00 -14.05 11.71
CA ASN A 88 -9.68 -14.44 11.23
C ASN A 88 -8.67 -13.29 11.43
N VAL A 89 -7.66 -13.51 12.27
CA VAL A 89 -6.52 -12.61 12.46
C VAL A 89 -5.20 -13.29 12.09
N SER A 90 -5.27 -14.37 11.32
CA SER A 90 -4.11 -15.17 10.95
C SER A 90 -3.15 -14.40 10.04
N PRO A 91 -1.83 -14.55 10.23
CA PRO A 91 -0.85 -13.90 9.35
C PRO A 91 -1.07 -14.26 7.88
N VAL A 92 -1.30 -15.54 7.57
CA VAL A 92 -1.50 -16.00 6.18
C VAL A 92 -2.82 -15.48 5.61
N GLY A 93 -3.91 -15.53 6.37
CA GLY A 93 -5.22 -15.08 5.89
C GLY A 93 -5.26 -13.58 5.60
N LEU A 94 -4.57 -12.78 6.40
CA LEU A 94 -4.52 -11.32 6.21
C LEU A 94 -3.48 -10.89 5.17
N TRP A 95 -2.37 -11.61 5.03
CA TRP A 95 -1.33 -11.29 4.06
C TRP A 95 -1.75 -11.61 2.62
N ARG A 96 -2.44 -12.72 2.37
CA ARG A 96 -2.88 -13.15 1.02
C ARG A 96 -3.63 -12.06 0.25
N PRO A 97 -4.63 -11.35 0.82
CA PRO A 97 -5.31 -10.26 0.13
C PRO A 97 -4.61 -8.89 0.28
N SER A 98 -3.33 -8.84 0.65
CA SER A 98 -2.58 -7.60 0.78
C SER A 98 -1.79 -7.24 -0.48
N MET A 99 -1.42 -5.97 -0.63
CA MET A 99 -0.52 -5.56 -1.71
C MET A 99 0.89 -6.16 -1.59
N MET A 100 1.28 -6.68 -0.42
CA MET A 100 2.55 -7.39 -0.27
C MET A 100 2.53 -8.73 -1.03
N SER A 101 1.46 -9.52 -0.89
CA SER A 101 1.27 -10.76 -1.65
C SER A 101 1.03 -10.50 -3.14
N MET A 102 0.42 -9.35 -3.45
CA MET A 102 0.13 -8.94 -4.83
C MET A 102 1.23 -8.09 -5.48
N ALA A 103 2.38 -7.90 -4.83
CA ALA A 103 3.42 -6.97 -5.28
C ALA A 103 3.97 -7.30 -6.69
N ALA A 104 4.07 -8.58 -7.03
CA ALA A 104 4.49 -9.05 -8.36
C ALA A 104 3.33 -9.22 -9.37
N ARG A 105 2.10 -8.92 -8.95
CA ARG A 105 0.85 -9.19 -9.69
C ARG A 105 -0.01 -7.95 -9.93
N ASP A 106 0.38 -6.83 -9.33
CA ASP A 106 -0.23 -5.53 -9.55
C ASP A 106 -0.16 -5.15 -11.04
N PRO A 107 -1.30 -5.04 -11.75
CA PRO A 107 -1.30 -4.75 -13.17
C PRO A 107 -0.80 -3.33 -13.48
N TYR A 108 -0.89 -2.38 -12.54
CA TYR A 108 -0.29 -1.06 -12.70
C TYR A 108 1.23 -1.15 -12.70
N TYR A 109 1.79 -1.89 -11.74
CA TYR A 109 3.21 -2.20 -11.68
C TYR A 109 3.67 -2.94 -12.93
N LEU A 110 2.97 -4.02 -13.34
CA LEU A 110 3.36 -4.81 -14.51
C LEU A 110 3.26 -3.99 -15.81
N ALA A 111 2.27 -3.12 -15.95
CA ALA A 111 2.18 -2.20 -17.08
C ALA A 111 3.35 -1.21 -17.10
N THR A 112 3.70 -0.64 -15.95
CA THR A 112 4.85 0.28 -15.82
C THR A 112 6.15 -0.44 -16.12
N PHE A 113 6.34 -1.64 -15.58
CA PHE A 113 7.53 -2.45 -15.79
C PHE A 113 7.70 -2.83 -17.28
N ALA A 114 6.62 -3.27 -17.93
CA ALA A 114 6.63 -3.54 -19.36
C ALA A 114 6.93 -2.29 -20.19
N ALA A 115 6.32 -1.15 -19.83
CA ALA A 115 6.56 0.12 -20.50
C ALA A 115 8.02 0.57 -20.36
N GLU A 116 8.59 0.52 -19.16
CA GLU A 116 9.99 0.89 -18.90
C GLU A 116 10.97 0.01 -19.69
N ARG A 117 10.74 -1.30 -19.75
CA ARG A 117 11.52 -2.22 -20.61
C ARG A 117 11.40 -1.84 -22.09
N ALA A 118 10.19 -1.51 -22.56
CA ALA A 118 9.94 -1.15 -23.95
C ALA A 118 10.57 0.19 -24.36
N HIS A 119 10.60 1.18 -23.45
CA HIS A 119 11.26 2.46 -23.68
C HIS A 119 12.80 2.34 -23.66
N ARG A 120 13.33 1.31 -23.01
CA ARG A 120 14.78 1.11 -22.81
C ARG A 120 15.21 -0.33 -23.16
N PRO A 121 15.07 -0.78 -24.42
CA PRO A 121 15.32 -2.17 -24.79
C PRO A 121 16.76 -2.61 -24.52
N ASN A 122 17.73 -1.70 -24.68
CA ASN A 122 19.16 -1.98 -24.40
C ASN A 122 19.50 -2.03 -22.91
N LEU A 123 18.56 -1.69 -22.02
CA LEU A 123 18.74 -1.65 -20.57
C LEU A 123 17.73 -2.55 -19.84
N ALA A 124 17.09 -3.50 -20.52
CA ALA A 124 16.04 -4.34 -19.95
C ALA A 124 16.49 -5.03 -18.64
N ALA A 125 17.71 -5.56 -18.57
CA ALA A 125 18.24 -6.17 -17.35
C ALA A 125 18.41 -5.18 -16.19
N ALA A 126 18.78 -3.92 -16.47
CA ALA A 126 18.88 -2.88 -15.45
C ALA A 126 17.50 -2.45 -14.95
N VAL A 127 16.51 -2.39 -15.83
CA VAL A 127 15.11 -2.16 -15.44
C VAL A 127 14.59 -3.31 -14.57
N ASP A 128 14.84 -4.56 -14.99
CA ASP A 128 14.45 -5.75 -14.24
C ASP A 128 15.03 -5.74 -12.81
N GLN A 129 16.31 -5.40 -12.67
CA GLN A 129 17.00 -5.25 -11.39
C GLN A 129 16.55 -4.04 -10.56
N GLY A 130 15.99 -3.01 -11.19
CA GLY A 130 15.41 -1.86 -10.48
C GLY A 130 14.08 -2.19 -9.81
N CYS A 131 13.30 -3.10 -10.39
CA CYS A 131 11.96 -3.42 -9.91
C CYS A 131 11.90 -4.65 -8.98
N THR A 132 12.59 -5.73 -9.36
CA THR A 132 12.39 -7.06 -8.74
C THR A 132 12.90 -7.20 -7.30
N PRO A 133 13.92 -6.46 -6.81
CA PRO A 133 14.33 -6.54 -5.41
C PRO A 133 13.28 -6.13 -4.39
N CYS A 134 12.28 -5.32 -4.78
CA CYS A 134 11.20 -4.89 -3.90
C CYS A 134 9.87 -5.60 -4.22
N HIS A 135 9.60 -5.88 -5.50
CA HIS A 135 8.31 -6.46 -5.94
C HIS A 135 8.30 -8.00 -6.00
N ALA A 136 9.46 -8.63 -6.23
CA ALA A 136 9.62 -10.08 -6.32
C ALA A 136 10.87 -10.58 -5.56
N PRO A 137 11.06 -10.12 -4.30
CA PRO A 137 12.33 -10.17 -3.60
C PRO A 137 12.89 -11.58 -3.37
N ALA A 138 12.06 -12.56 -2.98
CA ALA A 138 12.54 -13.92 -2.69
C ALA A 138 13.14 -14.59 -3.95
N GLY A 139 12.43 -14.52 -5.08
CA GLY A 139 12.93 -15.02 -6.36
C GLY A 139 14.15 -14.25 -6.86
N ALA A 140 14.19 -12.92 -6.67
CA ALA A 140 15.33 -12.09 -7.04
C ALA A 140 16.58 -12.44 -6.23
N THR A 141 16.46 -12.60 -4.91
CA THR A 141 17.55 -12.99 -4.02
C THR A 141 18.05 -14.39 -4.37
N GLU A 142 17.15 -15.37 -4.58
CA GLU A 142 17.52 -16.74 -4.96
C GLU A 142 18.33 -16.75 -6.26
N GLN A 143 17.87 -16.07 -7.30
CA GLN A 143 18.60 -16.04 -8.57
C GLN A 143 19.92 -15.26 -8.45
N LYS A 144 19.96 -14.18 -7.66
CA LYS A 144 21.20 -13.43 -7.40
C LYS A 144 22.27 -14.30 -6.75
N LEU A 145 21.90 -15.17 -5.80
CA LEU A 145 22.82 -16.14 -5.19
C LEU A 145 23.37 -17.15 -6.22
N ALA A 146 22.61 -17.45 -7.27
CA ALA A 146 23.02 -18.29 -8.38
C ALA A 146 23.75 -17.53 -9.52
N GLY A 147 24.10 -16.26 -9.34
CA GLY A 147 24.72 -15.42 -10.38
C GLY A 147 23.79 -15.06 -11.54
N LYS A 148 22.48 -15.12 -11.31
CA LYS A 148 21.41 -14.88 -12.28
C LYS A 148 20.49 -13.75 -11.83
N THR A 149 19.52 -13.40 -12.67
CA THR A 149 18.53 -12.35 -12.43
C THR A 149 17.16 -12.82 -12.87
N ILE A 150 16.11 -12.32 -12.23
CA ILE A 150 14.74 -12.46 -12.73
C ILE A 150 14.31 -11.16 -13.41
N GLY A 151 13.31 -11.26 -14.30
CA GLY A 151 12.74 -10.10 -14.98
C GLY A 151 11.24 -10.25 -15.19
N PHE A 152 10.67 -9.35 -15.99
CA PHE A 152 9.23 -9.33 -16.26
C PHE A 152 8.70 -10.68 -16.76
N ASP A 153 9.38 -11.34 -17.71
CA ASP A 153 8.94 -12.63 -18.27
C ASP A 153 8.92 -13.77 -17.22
N THR A 154 9.80 -13.71 -16.22
CA THR A 154 9.77 -14.61 -15.07
C THR A 154 8.46 -14.45 -14.28
N LEU A 155 7.99 -13.20 -14.10
CA LEU A 155 6.77 -12.92 -13.34
C LEU A 155 5.50 -13.32 -14.10
N VAL A 156 5.47 -13.12 -15.42
CA VAL A 156 4.22 -13.28 -16.18
C VAL A 156 4.04 -14.62 -16.88
N ARG A 157 5.10 -15.41 -17.09
CA ARG A 157 5.04 -16.60 -17.96
C ARG A 157 5.79 -17.81 -17.41
N GLU A 158 7.00 -17.60 -16.87
CA GLU A 158 7.92 -18.69 -16.54
C GLU A 158 7.37 -19.68 -15.49
N GLN A 159 7.59 -20.97 -15.71
CA GLN A 159 7.17 -22.05 -14.82
C GLN A 159 8.41 -22.71 -14.20
N ALA A 160 8.87 -22.17 -13.07
CA ALA A 160 10.03 -22.66 -12.33
C ALA A 160 9.91 -22.30 -10.84
N PRO A 161 10.57 -23.03 -9.92
CA PRO A 161 10.46 -22.75 -8.48
C PRO A 161 10.81 -21.31 -8.09
N HIS A 162 11.84 -20.71 -8.68
CA HIS A 162 12.21 -19.33 -8.42
C HIS A 162 11.19 -18.32 -8.98
N ALA A 163 10.48 -18.69 -10.05
CA ALA A 163 9.42 -17.87 -10.63
C ALA A 163 8.16 -17.90 -9.75
N GLU A 164 7.85 -19.03 -9.10
CA GLU A 164 6.81 -19.08 -8.08
C GLU A 164 7.15 -18.24 -6.86
N LEU A 165 8.39 -18.35 -6.35
CA LEU A 165 8.89 -17.48 -5.27
C LEU A 165 8.85 -16.00 -5.65
N ALA A 166 9.17 -15.66 -6.90
CA ALA A 166 9.09 -14.29 -7.41
C ALA A 166 7.63 -13.79 -7.44
N ARG A 167 6.71 -14.61 -7.93
CA ARG A 167 5.27 -14.30 -8.04
C ARG A 167 4.50 -14.28 -6.72
N GLU A 168 5.10 -14.81 -5.65
CA GLU A 168 4.56 -14.68 -4.30
C GLU A 168 4.57 -13.23 -3.80
N GLY A 169 5.40 -12.37 -4.41
CA GLY A 169 5.60 -11.00 -3.97
C GLY A 169 6.46 -10.93 -2.72
N VAL A 170 6.08 -10.07 -1.78
CA VAL A 170 6.76 -9.91 -0.50
C VAL A 170 6.22 -10.95 0.49
N GLY A 171 6.75 -12.17 0.40
CA GLY A 171 6.30 -13.34 1.16
C GLY A 171 6.88 -13.49 2.57
N CYS A 172 6.34 -14.46 3.32
CA CYS A 172 6.70 -14.71 4.72
C CYS A 172 8.20 -14.99 4.89
N THR A 173 8.74 -15.90 4.05
CA THR A 173 10.13 -16.35 4.17
C THR A 173 11.13 -15.28 3.75
N LEU A 174 10.72 -14.24 3.01
CA LEU A 174 11.59 -13.10 2.81
C LEU A 174 11.66 -12.26 4.08
N CYS A 175 10.54 -11.63 4.47
CA CYS A 175 10.53 -10.64 5.54
C CYS A 175 11.10 -11.20 6.85
N HIS A 176 10.74 -12.43 7.18
CA HIS A 176 11.19 -13.08 8.40
C HIS A 176 12.62 -13.64 8.32
N GLN A 177 13.29 -13.65 7.16
CA GLN A 177 14.70 -14.03 7.08
C GLN A 177 15.66 -12.84 6.93
N ILE A 178 15.14 -11.62 6.75
CA ILE A 178 15.96 -10.40 6.77
C ILE A 178 16.61 -10.25 8.14
N THR A 179 17.93 -10.15 8.16
CA THR A 179 18.72 -9.94 9.37
C THR A 179 18.75 -8.47 9.78
N SER A 180 19.23 -8.17 10.98
CA SER A 180 19.43 -6.79 11.44
C SER A 180 20.63 -6.09 10.77
N GLU A 181 21.41 -6.80 9.94
CA GLU A 181 22.63 -6.27 9.35
C GLU A 181 22.34 -5.09 8.41
N GLY A 182 22.92 -3.93 8.74
CA GLY A 182 22.86 -2.73 7.92
C GLY A 182 21.49 -2.07 7.80
N LEU A 183 20.44 -2.56 8.47
CA LEU A 183 19.09 -1.99 8.35
C LEU A 183 19.07 -0.50 8.71
N GLY A 184 18.31 0.28 7.94
CA GLY A 184 18.19 1.74 8.11
C GLY A 184 19.36 2.55 7.55
N THR A 185 20.35 1.89 6.94
CA THR A 185 21.48 2.56 6.29
C THR A 185 21.34 2.51 4.77
N ALA A 186 22.03 3.42 4.07
CA ALA A 186 21.95 3.54 2.61
C ALA A 186 22.18 2.21 1.85
N PRO A 187 23.14 1.34 2.22
CA PRO A 187 23.30 0.02 1.60
C PRO A 187 22.09 -0.91 1.70
N SER A 188 21.22 -0.73 2.69
CA SER A 188 20.03 -1.57 2.89
C SER A 188 18.81 -1.14 2.05
N PHE A 189 18.82 0.09 1.55
CA PHE A 189 17.73 0.66 0.75
C PHE A 189 17.67 0.04 -0.65
N THR A 190 16.56 0.26 -1.37
CA THR A 190 16.34 -0.26 -2.74
C THR A 190 16.53 -1.78 -2.82
N GLY A 191 16.00 -2.52 -1.84
CA GLY A 191 16.09 -3.97 -1.76
C GLY A 191 17.47 -4.50 -1.35
N GLY A 192 18.31 -3.67 -0.72
CA GLY A 192 19.65 -4.01 -0.25
C GLY A 192 19.71 -4.79 1.08
N PHE A 193 18.62 -5.44 1.48
CA PHE A 193 18.55 -6.22 2.71
C PHE A 193 19.51 -7.43 2.70
N VAL A 194 19.87 -7.91 3.88
CA VAL A 194 20.71 -9.11 4.07
C VAL A 194 19.87 -10.26 4.59
N VAL A 195 19.90 -11.41 3.90
CA VAL A 195 19.25 -12.66 4.29
C VAL A 195 20.29 -13.66 4.77
N GLY A 196 20.04 -14.31 5.91
CA GLY A 196 20.93 -15.33 6.47
C GLY A 196 20.82 -16.69 5.76
N THR A 197 21.86 -17.51 5.84
CA THR A 197 21.90 -18.87 5.23
C THR A 197 21.36 -19.98 6.13
N GLN A 198 21.02 -19.66 7.39
CA GLN A 198 20.63 -20.63 8.42
C GLN A 198 19.12 -20.88 8.49
N ARG A 199 18.35 -20.41 7.51
CA ARG A 199 16.88 -20.55 7.48
C ARG A 199 16.20 -20.10 8.79
N LYS A 200 16.73 -19.02 9.37
CA LYS A 200 16.20 -18.40 10.60
C LYS A 200 14.98 -17.57 10.27
N MET A 201 13.90 -17.77 11.01
CA MET A 201 12.67 -16.99 10.88
C MET A 201 12.52 -16.09 12.10
N PHE A 202 12.91 -14.83 11.94
CA PHE A 202 12.88 -13.82 12.98
C PHE A 202 11.44 -13.41 13.31
N GLY A 203 11.12 -13.33 14.60
CA GLY A 203 9.83 -12.80 15.08
C GLY A 203 9.99 -12.02 16.39
N PRO A 204 8.94 -11.28 16.81
CA PRO A 204 9.02 -10.40 17.97
C PRO A 204 8.92 -11.12 19.32
N TYR A 205 8.63 -12.43 19.31
CA TYR A 205 8.36 -13.19 20.54
C TYR A 205 9.59 -13.97 20.98
N SER A 206 9.95 -13.84 22.27
CA SER A 206 11.01 -14.65 22.87
C SER A 206 10.60 -16.12 23.01
N ASP A 207 11.62 -16.97 23.05
CA ASP A 207 11.52 -18.41 23.33
C ASP A 207 10.47 -19.14 22.48
N PRO A 208 10.57 -19.09 21.14
CA PRO A 208 9.65 -19.81 20.28
C PRO A 208 9.85 -21.33 20.44
N ASN A 209 8.77 -22.08 20.60
CA ASN A 209 8.82 -23.53 20.47
C ASN A 209 8.99 -23.89 18.97
N GLY A 210 10.23 -24.15 18.57
CA GLY A 210 10.60 -24.31 17.16
C GLY A 210 10.43 -25.71 16.59
N GLN A 211 10.25 -26.74 17.41
CA GLN A 211 10.37 -28.14 16.97
C GLN A 211 9.43 -28.49 15.79
N ILE A 212 8.16 -28.09 15.85
CA ILE A 212 7.21 -28.35 14.76
C ILE A 212 7.58 -27.57 13.50
N MET A 213 8.04 -26.32 13.64
CA MET A 213 8.43 -25.49 12.50
C MET A 213 9.70 -26.01 11.81
N GLU A 214 10.67 -26.47 12.59
CA GLU A 214 11.89 -27.11 12.09
C GLU A 214 11.57 -28.41 11.35
N LEU A 215 10.70 -29.26 11.92
CA LEU A 215 10.34 -30.55 11.33
C LEU A 215 9.45 -30.44 10.09
N THR A 216 8.53 -29.48 10.05
CA THR A 216 7.50 -29.41 8.99
C THR A 216 7.79 -28.37 7.92
N ALA A 217 8.44 -27.25 8.28
CA ALA A 217 8.74 -26.15 7.36
C ALA A 217 10.25 -25.97 7.12
N ASN A 218 11.10 -26.72 7.83
CA ASN A 218 12.56 -26.61 7.74
C ASN A 218 13.05 -25.17 7.99
N PHE A 219 12.47 -24.48 8.98
CA PHE A 219 12.89 -23.15 9.41
C PHE A 219 13.06 -23.11 10.92
N VAL A 220 14.04 -22.34 11.39
CA VAL A 220 14.33 -22.18 12.82
C VAL A 220 13.73 -20.86 13.31
N PRO A 221 12.61 -20.86 14.06
CA PRO A 221 12.06 -19.63 14.60
C PRO A 221 13.04 -19.02 15.59
N THR A 222 13.31 -17.74 15.42
CA THR A 222 14.35 -17.02 16.16
C THR A 222 13.77 -15.70 16.67
N TYR A 223 14.07 -15.31 17.90
CA TYR A 223 13.73 -13.96 18.35
C TYR A 223 14.55 -12.92 17.58
N GLY A 224 13.90 -11.87 17.07
CA GLY A 224 14.55 -10.76 16.39
C GLY A 224 13.78 -9.47 16.57
N ALA A 225 14.27 -8.59 17.45
CA ALA A 225 13.63 -7.31 17.76
C ALA A 225 13.52 -6.39 16.53
N HIS A 226 14.42 -6.53 15.56
CA HIS A 226 14.44 -5.72 14.33
C HIS A 226 13.22 -5.94 13.44
N ILE A 227 12.46 -7.03 13.64
CA ILE A 227 11.22 -7.28 12.91
C ILE A 227 10.14 -6.23 13.25
N GLU A 228 10.23 -5.57 14.40
CA GLU A 228 9.31 -4.49 14.78
C GLU A 228 9.86 -3.09 14.47
N ASP A 229 11.12 -2.98 14.02
CA ASP A 229 11.78 -1.71 13.69
C ASP A 229 11.36 -1.25 12.28
N SER A 230 11.04 0.04 12.14
CA SER A 230 10.79 0.71 10.86
C SER A 230 11.92 0.52 9.84
N LYS A 231 13.15 0.28 10.31
CA LYS A 231 14.32 0.00 9.46
C LYS A 231 14.19 -1.27 8.62
N LEU A 232 13.37 -2.25 9.04
CA LEU A 232 13.06 -3.40 8.19
C LEU A 232 12.28 -2.95 6.95
N CYS A 233 11.24 -2.14 7.15
CA CYS A 233 10.41 -1.59 6.08
C CYS A 233 11.23 -0.70 5.15
N ALA A 234 12.20 0.05 5.70
CA ALA A 234 13.08 0.96 4.96
C ALA A 234 13.83 0.31 3.78
N THR A 235 14.03 -1.01 3.82
CA THR A 235 14.72 -1.76 2.77
C THR A 235 14.01 -1.66 1.42
N CYS A 236 12.68 -1.70 1.41
CA CYS A 236 11.85 -1.54 0.22
C CYS A 236 11.14 -0.18 0.16
N HIS A 237 10.94 0.47 1.31
CA HIS A 237 10.27 1.78 1.46
C HIS A 237 11.24 2.96 1.52
N THR A 238 12.44 2.77 0.94
CA THR A 238 13.40 3.81 0.57
C THR A 238 14.02 3.43 -0.77
N VAL A 239 13.51 4.01 -1.85
CA VAL A 239 13.85 3.67 -3.23
C VAL A 239 14.57 4.85 -3.87
N PHE A 240 15.79 4.58 -4.31
CA PHE A 240 16.57 5.49 -5.10
C PHE A 240 16.68 4.93 -6.52
N THR A 241 16.27 5.73 -7.50
CA THR A 241 16.41 5.36 -8.92
C THR A 241 17.59 6.07 -9.52
N LYS A 242 18.23 5.39 -10.48
CA LYS A 242 19.34 5.95 -11.25
C LYS A 242 18.81 6.40 -12.59
N ALA A 243 18.94 7.68 -12.91
CA ALA A 243 18.74 8.17 -14.26
C ALA A 243 19.90 7.68 -15.12
N ILE A 244 19.59 6.92 -16.17
CA ILE A 244 20.59 6.32 -17.06
C ILE A 244 20.52 6.99 -18.43
N ASP A 245 21.67 7.35 -19.00
CA ASP A 245 21.76 7.89 -20.35
C ASP A 245 21.58 6.80 -21.43
N LYS A 246 21.54 7.22 -22.71
CA LYS A 246 21.41 6.30 -23.85
C LYS A 246 22.54 5.27 -23.98
N ASN A 247 23.68 5.48 -23.30
CA ASN A 247 24.84 4.60 -23.32
C ASN A 247 24.90 3.69 -22.09
N GLY A 248 23.91 3.74 -21.21
CA GLY A 248 23.89 2.95 -19.98
C GLY A 248 24.64 3.57 -18.80
N LYS A 249 25.10 4.82 -18.91
CA LYS A 249 25.81 5.51 -17.83
C LYS A 249 24.82 6.16 -16.86
N THR A 250 25.00 5.95 -15.56
CA THR A 250 24.26 6.69 -14.53
C THR A 250 24.64 8.17 -14.57
N ILE A 251 23.63 9.02 -14.73
CA ILE A 251 23.74 10.49 -14.72
C ILE A 251 23.59 11.01 -13.30
N VAL A 252 22.54 10.57 -12.62
CA VAL A 252 22.17 11.03 -11.27
C VAL A 252 21.36 9.94 -10.56
N GLU A 253 21.42 9.91 -9.25
CA GLU A 253 20.56 9.12 -8.39
C GLU A 253 19.52 10.04 -7.74
N LEU A 254 18.24 9.65 -7.80
CA LEU A 254 17.11 10.44 -7.36
C LEU A 254 16.29 9.65 -6.34
N PRO A 255 15.83 10.27 -5.24
CA PRO A 255 14.87 9.66 -4.35
C PRO A 255 13.53 9.54 -5.08
N GLU A 256 13.14 8.32 -5.45
CA GLU A 256 11.85 8.07 -6.09
C GLU A 256 10.75 7.97 -5.04
N GLN A 257 11.00 7.15 -4.00
CA GLN A 257 10.04 6.87 -2.94
C GLN A 257 10.78 6.80 -1.61
N ILE A 258 10.54 7.75 -0.70
CA ILE A 258 11.28 7.84 0.57
C ILE A 258 10.39 7.90 1.84
N PRO A 259 9.29 7.12 1.96
CA PRO A 259 8.43 7.15 3.14
C PRO A 259 9.17 6.91 4.46
N TYR A 260 10.19 6.06 4.49
CA TYR A 260 10.98 5.86 5.70
C TYR A 260 11.73 7.13 6.12
N LEU A 261 12.37 7.84 5.19
CA LEU A 261 13.09 9.08 5.50
C LEU A 261 12.11 10.21 5.85
N GLU A 262 10.93 10.24 5.23
CA GLU A 262 9.86 11.16 5.63
C GLU A 262 9.40 10.89 7.06
N TRP A 263 9.26 9.61 7.44
CA TRP A 263 8.96 9.20 8.80
C TRP A 263 10.06 9.53 9.79
N GLN A 264 11.31 9.31 9.42
CA GLN A 264 12.47 9.62 10.24
C GLN A 264 12.53 11.12 10.60
N ASN A 265 12.01 11.98 9.72
CA ASN A 265 11.96 13.43 9.88
C ASN A 265 10.62 13.97 10.42
N SER A 266 9.74 13.12 10.96
CA SER A 266 8.43 13.53 11.49
C SER A 266 8.32 13.42 13.01
N GLU A 267 7.22 13.94 13.57
CA GLU A 267 6.88 13.77 14.98
C GLU A 267 6.59 12.31 15.39
N PHE A 268 6.52 11.40 14.43
CA PHE A 268 6.24 9.97 14.65
C PHE A 268 7.49 9.11 14.67
N THR A 269 8.69 9.66 14.39
CA THR A 269 9.92 8.88 14.44
C THR A 269 10.15 8.26 15.81
N THR A 270 10.64 7.02 15.85
CA THR A 270 11.15 6.36 17.06
C THR A 270 12.68 6.32 17.09
N GLU A 271 13.33 6.96 16.11
CA GLU A 271 14.78 7.02 16.01
C GLU A 271 15.36 8.32 16.61
N GLY A 272 16.66 8.32 16.89
CA GLY A 272 17.32 9.46 17.54
C GLY A 272 16.73 9.71 18.93
N SER A 273 16.28 10.94 19.19
CA SER A 273 15.57 11.30 20.43
C SER A 273 14.10 10.87 20.44
N GLY A 274 13.59 10.32 19.33
CA GLY A 274 12.16 10.11 19.10
C GLY A 274 11.40 11.42 18.83
N GLY A 275 10.20 11.28 18.29
CA GLY A 275 9.23 12.36 18.11
C GLY A 275 8.11 12.30 19.16
N ALA A 276 7.36 13.40 19.30
CA ALA A 276 6.29 13.55 20.30
C ALA A 276 5.16 12.50 20.19
N ARG A 277 4.98 11.91 19.00
CA ARG A 277 4.00 10.87 18.69
C ARG A 277 4.67 9.59 18.20
N GLY A 278 5.87 9.29 18.71
CA GLY A 278 6.71 8.18 18.29
C GLY A 278 5.95 6.86 18.13
N THR A 279 6.01 6.30 16.92
CA THR A 279 5.44 4.99 16.57
C THR A 279 6.21 4.39 15.39
N THR A 280 6.31 3.06 15.34
CA THR A 280 6.98 2.37 14.23
C THR A 280 6.04 2.16 13.05
N CYS A 281 6.61 1.92 11.86
CA CYS A 281 5.83 1.50 10.70
C CYS A 281 4.96 0.27 11.02
N ALA A 282 5.52 -0.70 11.75
CA ALA A 282 4.81 -1.92 12.12
C ALA A 282 3.61 -1.66 13.02
N ASN A 283 3.69 -0.72 13.98
CA ASN A 283 2.57 -0.40 14.84
C ASN A 283 1.37 0.21 14.09
N CYS A 284 1.61 0.98 13.04
CA CYS A 284 0.55 1.57 12.22
C CYS A 284 0.05 0.62 11.12
N HIS A 285 0.94 -0.07 10.41
CA HIS A 285 0.59 -0.88 9.24
C HIS A 285 0.33 -2.36 9.54
N LEU A 286 0.71 -2.85 10.72
CA LEU A 286 0.35 -4.16 11.24
C LEU A 286 -0.40 -4.00 12.57
N PRO A 287 -1.64 -3.45 12.54
CA PRO A 287 -2.31 -3.03 13.75
C PRO A 287 -2.52 -4.18 14.72
N ARG A 288 -2.29 -3.87 15.99
CA ARG A 288 -2.35 -4.79 17.13
C ARG A 288 -3.75 -4.92 17.75
N GLY A 289 -4.67 -4.04 17.33
CA GLY A 289 -6.10 -4.12 17.67
C GLY A 289 -6.89 -4.83 16.59
N ASP A 290 -8.00 -5.47 16.93
CA ASP A 290 -8.98 -6.07 16.01
C ASP A 290 -9.84 -5.01 15.31
N ASP A 291 -10.90 -5.41 14.60
CA ASP A 291 -11.75 -4.44 13.87
C ASP A 291 -12.59 -3.54 14.80
N ASP A 292 -12.70 -3.90 16.09
CA ASP A 292 -13.30 -3.11 17.18
C ASP A 292 -12.25 -2.39 18.04
N ASN A 293 -10.99 -2.36 17.57
CA ASN A 293 -9.86 -1.73 18.24
C ASN A 293 -9.49 -2.37 19.60
N GLN A 294 -9.85 -3.64 19.84
CA GLN A 294 -9.44 -4.38 21.03
C GLN A 294 -8.12 -5.12 20.80
N PRO A 295 -7.19 -5.21 21.77
CA PRO A 295 -5.93 -5.92 21.60
C PRO A 295 -6.12 -7.37 21.16
N VAL A 296 -5.47 -7.77 20.06
CA VAL A 296 -5.54 -9.13 19.55
C VAL A 296 -4.72 -10.05 20.45
N THR A 297 -5.40 -11.00 21.10
CA THR A 297 -4.79 -12.02 21.96
C THR A 297 -5.13 -13.40 21.43
N THR A 298 -4.15 -14.14 20.90
CA THR A 298 -4.40 -15.45 20.29
C THR A 298 -3.13 -16.30 20.22
N ALA A 299 -3.28 -17.62 20.12
CA ALA A 299 -2.17 -18.49 19.73
C ALA A 299 -1.86 -18.24 18.25
N VAL A 300 -0.61 -17.92 17.93
CA VAL A 300 -0.20 -17.54 16.56
C VAL A 300 0.00 -18.74 15.62
N ALA A 301 -0.18 -19.96 16.11
CA ALA A 301 -0.13 -21.20 15.34
C ALA A 301 -1.11 -22.22 15.93
N LYS A 302 -1.69 -23.07 15.09
CA LYS A 302 -2.59 -24.16 15.54
C LYS A 302 -1.86 -25.44 15.97
N LEU A 303 -0.58 -25.58 15.62
CA LEU A 303 0.25 -26.74 15.96
C LEU A 303 1.57 -26.29 16.64
N PRO A 304 2.03 -27.01 17.68
CA PRO A 304 1.30 -28.07 18.38
C PRO A 304 0.04 -27.53 19.07
N LYS A 305 -0.92 -28.41 19.40
CA LYS A 305 -2.14 -27.99 20.09
C LYS A 305 -1.80 -27.43 21.47
N GLY A 306 -2.54 -26.41 21.92
CA GLY A 306 -2.38 -25.84 23.26
C GLY A 306 -1.25 -24.84 23.42
N LEU A 307 -0.74 -24.26 22.33
CA LEU A 307 0.22 -23.14 22.42
C LEU A 307 -0.37 -21.98 23.22
N PRO A 308 0.42 -21.32 24.09
CA PRO A 308 -0.04 -20.16 24.83
C PRO A 308 -0.34 -18.99 23.88
N PRO A 309 -1.39 -18.19 24.16
CA PRO A 309 -1.66 -17.01 23.38
C PRO A 309 -0.56 -15.96 23.55
N ARG A 310 -0.36 -15.17 22.49
CA ARG A 310 0.49 -13.97 22.50
C ARG A 310 -0.41 -12.73 22.47
N THR A 311 0.06 -11.64 23.07
CA THR A 311 -0.65 -10.36 23.07
C THR A 311 0.34 -9.18 23.16
N PRO A 312 0.14 -8.10 22.39
CA PRO A 312 -0.74 -8.04 21.22
C PRO A 312 -0.14 -8.82 20.02
N VAL A 313 -0.99 -9.29 19.12
CA VAL A 313 -0.57 -9.86 17.82
C VAL A 313 -0.74 -8.85 16.70
N GLY A 314 0.32 -8.62 15.92
CA GLY A 314 0.29 -7.75 14.74
C GLY A 314 -0.45 -8.40 13.57
N ARG A 315 -1.46 -7.70 13.04
CA ARG A 315 -2.27 -8.17 11.91
C ARG A 315 -1.59 -7.87 10.58
N HIS A 316 -1.25 -8.92 9.83
CA HIS A 316 -0.49 -8.84 8.57
C HIS A 316 -1.33 -8.38 7.37
N GLY A 317 -2.19 -7.38 7.55
CA GLY A 317 -3.00 -6.79 6.49
C GLY A 317 -2.27 -5.71 5.68
N PHE A 318 -1.21 -5.12 6.24
CA PHE A 318 -0.37 -4.09 5.59
C PHE A 318 -1.19 -2.93 4.99
N PHE A 319 -2.11 -2.38 5.78
CA PHE A 319 -3.09 -1.41 5.29
C PHE A 319 -2.40 -0.13 4.79
N GLY A 320 -2.70 0.24 3.54
CA GLY A 320 -2.12 1.39 2.85
C GLY A 320 -3.20 2.23 2.15
N ALA A 321 -2.94 2.67 0.92
CA ALA A 321 -3.88 3.49 0.14
C ALA A 321 -4.61 2.75 -1.00
N ASN A 322 -4.18 1.54 -1.36
CA ASN A 322 -4.57 0.89 -2.62
C ASN A 322 -5.88 0.06 -2.51
N ALA A 323 -6.91 0.57 -1.83
CA ALA A 323 -8.20 -0.14 -1.71
C ALA A 323 -8.83 -0.43 -3.09
N TYR A 324 -8.67 0.48 -4.05
CA TYR A 324 -9.14 0.30 -5.43
C TYR A 324 -8.53 -0.93 -6.10
N LEU A 325 -7.21 -1.13 -6.00
CA LEU A 325 -6.55 -2.32 -6.58
C LEU A 325 -7.03 -3.61 -5.91
N LEU A 326 -7.27 -3.57 -4.59
CA LEU A 326 -7.84 -4.72 -3.88
C LEU A 326 -9.25 -5.07 -4.40
N ARG A 327 -10.11 -4.07 -4.64
CA ARG A 327 -11.42 -4.29 -5.28
C ARG A 327 -11.30 -4.85 -6.69
N MET A 328 -10.39 -4.31 -7.50
CA MET A 328 -10.11 -4.84 -8.83
C MET A 328 -9.62 -6.30 -8.78
N PHE A 329 -8.81 -6.68 -7.80
CA PHE A 329 -8.46 -8.09 -7.59
C PHE A 329 -9.64 -8.94 -7.14
N ALA A 330 -10.55 -8.41 -6.31
CA ALA A 330 -11.79 -9.09 -5.94
C ALA A 330 -12.64 -9.45 -7.17
N ASP A 331 -12.66 -8.58 -8.18
CA ASP A 331 -13.38 -8.78 -9.44
C ASP A 331 -12.62 -9.67 -10.44
N ASN A 332 -11.32 -9.91 -10.24
CA ASN A 332 -10.43 -10.53 -11.22
C ASN A 332 -9.52 -11.62 -10.62
N VAL A 333 -9.96 -12.32 -9.58
CA VAL A 333 -9.16 -13.31 -8.82
C VAL A 333 -8.47 -14.34 -9.74
N GLU A 334 -9.21 -14.93 -10.68
CA GLU A 334 -8.66 -15.94 -11.59
C GLU A 334 -7.61 -15.35 -12.53
N ALA A 335 -7.89 -14.18 -13.12
CA ALA A 335 -6.95 -13.50 -14.02
C ALA A 335 -5.68 -13.04 -13.30
N ALA A 336 -5.79 -12.66 -12.03
CA ALA A 336 -4.66 -12.30 -11.19
C ALA A 336 -3.86 -13.53 -10.69
N GLY A 337 -4.42 -14.74 -10.82
CA GLY A 337 -3.84 -15.97 -10.30
C GLY A 337 -3.66 -15.96 -8.78
N ALA A 338 -4.54 -15.27 -8.04
CA ALA A 338 -4.41 -15.05 -6.60
C ALA A 338 -4.89 -16.26 -5.76
N LEU A 339 -4.30 -16.46 -4.57
CA LEU A 339 -4.77 -17.43 -3.57
C LEU A 339 -5.96 -16.93 -2.75
N ALA A 340 -6.09 -15.61 -2.59
CA ALA A 340 -7.18 -15.00 -1.84
C ALA A 340 -8.49 -15.06 -2.64
N SER A 341 -9.60 -15.23 -1.94
CA SER A 341 -10.93 -15.17 -2.56
C SER A 341 -11.36 -13.72 -2.84
N SER A 342 -12.42 -13.58 -3.64
CA SER A 342 -13.06 -12.27 -3.87
C SER A 342 -13.54 -11.62 -2.56
N ALA A 343 -14.04 -12.43 -1.62
CA ALA A 343 -14.47 -11.97 -0.31
C ALA A 343 -13.29 -11.47 0.54
N ASP A 344 -12.14 -12.18 0.52
CA ASP A 344 -10.94 -11.77 1.25
C ASP A 344 -10.42 -10.41 0.76
N PHE A 345 -10.37 -10.21 -0.57
CA PHE A 345 -9.97 -8.93 -1.16
C PHE A 345 -10.97 -7.81 -0.85
N THR A 346 -12.26 -8.10 -0.87
CA THR A 346 -13.31 -7.13 -0.52
C THR A 346 -13.17 -6.67 0.92
N GLU A 347 -12.93 -7.60 1.86
CA GLU A 347 -12.71 -7.29 3.26
C GLU A 347 -11.41 -6.48 3.47
N ALA A 348 -10.33 -6.86 2.79
CA ALA A 348 -9.07 -6.12 2.82
C ALA A 348 -9.22 -4.69 2.26
N ALA A 349 -10.01 -4.50 1.21
CA ALA A 349 -10.33 -3.19 0.65
C ALA A 349 -11.10 -2.32 1.66
N GLN A 350 -12.12 -2.87 2.32
CA GLN A 350 -12.90 -2.17 3.34
C GLN A 350 -12.03 -1.75 4.54
N ARG A 351 -11.14 -2.63 5.02
CA ARG A 351 -10.18 -2.29 6.07
C ARG A 351 -9.22 -1.18 5.63
N THR A 352 -8.74 -1.24 4.39
CA THR A 352 -7.86 -0.22 3.80
C THR A 352 -8.58 1.14 3.70
N GLU A 353 -9.84 1.18 3.26
CA GLU A 353 -10.66 2.39 3.23
C GLU A 353 -10.88 2.98 4.63
N LYS A 354 -11.18 2.12 5.62
CA LYS A 354 -11.33 2.53 7.02
C LYS A 354 -10.02 3.11 7.58
N THR A 355 -8.86 2.55 7.24
CA THR A 355 -7.57 3.12 7.63
C THR A 355 -7.34 4.46 6.93
N LEU A 356 -7.57 4.54 5.62
CA LEU A 356 -7.33 5.74 4.82
C LEU A 356 -8.19 6.93 5.27
N SER A 357 -9.44 6.70 5.70
CA SER A 357 -10.32 7.76 6.19
C SER A 357 -9.82 8.45 7.47
N THR A 358 -8.86 7.84 8.17
CA THR A 358 -8.22 8.41 9.37
C THR A 358 -6.90 9.12 9.07
N ALA A 359 -6.38 9.04 7.84
CA ALA A 359 -5.03 9.52 7.49
C ALA A 359 -4.91 11.06 7.50
N VAL A 360 -6.00 11.78 7.25
CA VAL A 360 -6.04 13.24 7.29
C VAL A 360 -7.29 13.67 8.03
N GLN A 361 -7.13 14.57 9.00
CA GLN A 361 -8.25 15.27 9.60
C GLN A 361 -8.51 16.56 8.83
N LEU A 362 -9.75 16.79 8.43
CA LEU A 362 -10.18 17.96 7.68
C LEU A 362 -11.11 18.82 8.54
N ALA A 363 -10.77 20.10 8.68
CA ALA A 363 -11.60 21.10 9.35
C ALA A 363 -11.84 22.27 8.40
N VAL A 364 -13.09 22.71 8.31
CA VAL A 364 -13.50 23.77 7.39
C VAL A 364 -14.24 24.85 8.17
N SER A 365 -13.86 26.10 7.95
CA SER A 365 -14.54 27.27 8.51
C SER A 365 -14.79 28.28 7.40
N GLY A 366 -15.96 28.92 7.41
CA GLY A 366 -16.32 29.93 6.43
C GLY A 366 -16.78 31.22 7.11
N GLN A 367 -16.43 32.36 6.53
CA GLN A 367 -16.94 33.66 6.94
C GLN A 367 -17.29 34.51 5.72
N ARG A 368 -18.26 35.41 5.89
CA ARG A 368 -18.59 36.39 4.87
C ARG A 368 -17.68 37.61 4.98
N VAL A 369 -17.05 38.00 3.88
CA VAL A 369 -16.18 39.17 3.78
C VAL A 369 -16.74 40.09 2.69
N GLY A 370 -17.64 41.00 3.09
CA GLY A 370 -18.34 41.89 2.15
C GLY A 370 -19.22 41.11 1.15
N PRO A 371 -19.00 41.26 -0.17
CA PRO A 371 -19.70 40.46 -1.19
C PRO A 371 -19.17 39.04 -1.31
N ASN A 372 -17.99 38.74 -0.76
CA ASN A 372 -17.30 37.46 -0.91
C ASN A 372 -17.52 36.55 0.30
N ALA A 373 -17.20 35.27 0.12
CA ALA A 373 -17.03 34.31 1.21
C ALA A 373 -15.57 33.88 1.25
N GLU A 374 -15.01 33.86 2.46
CA GLU A 374 -13.69 33.29 2.72
C GLU A 374 -13.91 31.93 3.38
N VAL A 375 -13.34 30.87 2.77
CA VAL A 375 -13.40 29.51 3.29
C VAL A 375 -12.00 29.03 3.58
N VAL A 376 -11.73 28.71 4.84
CA VAL A 376 -10.46 28.16 5.29
C VAL A 376 -10.62 26.65 5.46
N VAL A 377 -9.80 25.89 4.74
CA VAL A 377 -9.70 24.44 4.85
C VAL A 377 -8.39 24.09 5.54
N LYS A 378 -8.46 23.58 6.76
CA LYS A 378 -7.32 23.08 7.51
C LYS A 378 -7.23 21.57 7.36
N LEU A 379 -6.08 21.10 6.86
CA LEU A 379 -5.72 19.69 6.80
C LEU A 379 -4.67 19.38 7.86
N THR A 380 -4.94 18.40 8.71
CA THR A 380 -3.95 17.86 9.67
C THR A 380 -3.57 16.47 9.21
N ASN A 381 -2.30 16.30 8.82
CA ASN A 381 -1.75 14.99 8.50
C ASN A 381 -1.66 14.14 9.78
N GLN A 382 -2.28 12.95 9.77
CA GLN A 382 -2.29 12.02 10.90
C GLN A 382 -1.35 10.83 10.69
N VAL A 383 -0.62 10.79 9.57
CA VAL A 383 0.36 9.75 9.27
C VAL A 383 1.79 10.25 9.44
N GLY A 384 2.69 9.31 9.75
CA GLY A 384 4.07 9.61 10.08
C GLY A 384 4.96 10.06 8.92
N HIS A 385 4.48 10.01 7.69
CA HIS A 385 5.20 10.40 6.47
C HIS A 385 4.40 11.44 5.70
N LYS A 386 4.81 11.85 4.49
CA LYS A 386 3.99 12.76 3.68
C LYS A 386 2.63 12.11 3.36
N PHE A 387 1.63 12.94 3.12
CA PHE A 387 0.34 12.50 2.62
C PHE A 387 0.04 13.17 1.26
N PRO A 388 -0.08 12.41 0.17
CA PRO A 388 0.32 11.00 0.03
C PRO A 388 1.85 10.83 0.05
N THR A 389 2.33 9.61 0.37
CA THR A 389 3.74 9.20 0.25
C THR A 389 3.90 8.06 -0.76
N GLY A 390 5.15 7.70 -1.05
CA GLY A 390 5.55 6.57 -1.87
C GLY A 390 5.60 6.96 -3.34
N TYR A 391 4.93 6.18 -4.17
CA TYR A 391 4.92 6.35 -5.63
C TYR A 391 4.61 7.81 -6.06
N PRO A 392 5.48 8.45 -6.85
CA PRO A 392 5.41 9.90 -7.12
C PRO A 392 4.20 10.36 -7.93
N SER A 393 3.43 9.46 -8.56
CA SER A 393 2.18 9.85 -9.23
C SER A 393 0.94 9.79 -8.33
N ARG A 394 1.10 9.47 -7.04
CA ARG A 394 0.02 9.62 -6.06
C ARG A 394 -0.29 11.09 -5.85
N ARG A 395 -1.57 11.42 -5.89
CA ARG A 395 -2.07 12.79 -5.73
C ARG A 395 -3.21 12.81 -4.73
N ALA A 396 -3.26 13.86 -3.93
CA ALA A 396 -4.42 14.25 -3.16
C ALA A 396 -4.76 15.69 -3.53
N TRP A 397 -6.05 15.99 -3.59
CA TRP A 397 -6.57 17.34 -3.82
C TRP A 397 -7.83 17.54 -3.00
N ILE A 398 -8.21 18.81 -2.81
CA ILE A 398 -9.46 19.17 -2.16
C ILE A 398 -10.49 19.36 -3.26
N HIS A 399 -11.63 18.68 -3.15
CA HIS A 399 -12.83 18.99 -3.91
C HIS A 399 -13.74 19.84 -3.04
N LEU A 400 -13.89 21.12 -3.37
CA LEU A 400 -14.70 22.08 -2.63
C LEU A 400 -15.89 22.51 -3.50
N ARG A 401 -17.10 22.34 -2.95
CA ARG A 401 -18.35 22.84 -3.53
C ARG A 401 -19.04 23.81 -2.57
N ALA A 402 -19.51 24.93 -3.10
CA ALA A 402 -20.40 25.83 -2.39
C ALA A 402 -21.74 25.92 -3.13
N THR A 403 -22.84 25.81 -2.40
CA THR A 403 -24.20 25.86 -2.93
C THR A 403 -24.99 27.01 -2.31
N ASP A 404 -25.94 27.56 -3.05
CA ASP A 404 -26.95 28.46 -2.48
C ASP A 404 -28.01 27.69 -1.67
N ALA A 405 -28.97 28.43 -1.10
CA ALA A 405 -30.05 27.85 -0.28
C ALA A 405 -31.00 26.92 -1.05
N SER A 406 -31.00 26.97 -2.39
CA SER A 406 -31.76 26.06 -3.25
C SER A 406 -30.99 24.78 -3.61
N GLY A 407 -29.73 24.67 -3.17
CA GLY A 407 -28.84 23.57 -3.54
C GLY A 407 -28.13 23.76 -4.88
N LYS A 408 -28.30 24.92 -5.53
CA LYS A 408 -27.60 25.22 -6.78
C LYS A 408 -26.13 25.53 -6.47
N GLU A 409 -25.22 24.87 -7.18
CA GLU A 409 -23.80 25.15 -7.09
C GLU A 409 -23.47 26.57 -7.55
N VAL A 410 -22.78 27.32 -6.69
CA VAL A 410 -22.30 28.68 -6.97
C VAL A 410 -20.78 28.74 -7.14
N PHE A 411 -20.06 27.75 -6.61
CA PHE A 411 -18.63 27.57 -6.76
C PHE A 411 -18.24 26.09 -6.69
N GLU A 412 -17.31 25.67 -7.54
CA GLU A 412 -16.66 24.36 -7.48
C GLU A 412 -15.18 24.50 -7.81
N SER A 413 -14.34 23.79 -7.05
CA SER A 413 -12.90 23.64 -7.32
C SER A 413 -12.49 22.20 -7.01
N GLY A 414 -11.61 21.63 -7.85
CA GLY A 414 -11.13 20.25 -7.69
C GLY A 414 -12.12 19.19 -8.19
N GLY A 415 -13.04 19.57 -9.06
CA GLY A 415 -13.93 18.64 -9.77
C GLY A 415 -13.17 17.70 -10.70
N THR A 416 -13.81 16.59 -11.05
CA THR A 416 -13.28 15.60 -12.01
C THR A 416 -14.30 15.25 -13.05
N ASP A 417 -13.82 14.79 -14.21
CA ASP A 417 -14.68 14.18 -15.23
C ASP A 417 -14.95 12.69 -14.96
N ALA A 418 -15.72 12.05 -15.86
CA ALA A 418 -16.06 10.62 -15.76
C ALA A 418 -14.85 9.66 -15.83
N TYR A 419 -13.65 10.16 -16.17
CA TYR A 419 -12.40 9.41 -16.18
C TYR A 419 -11.55 9.67 -14.92
N GLY A 420 -12.06 10.45 -13.96
CA GLY A 420 -11.33 10.86 -12.76
C GLY A 420 -10.24 11.89 -13.01
N ARG A 421 -10.24 12.54 -14.18
CA ARG A 421 -9.25 13.58 -14.52
C ARG A 421 -9.67 14.91 -13.93
N LEU A 422 -8.74 15.66 -13.38
CA LEU A 422 -9.03 16.97 -12.79
C LEU A 422 -9.50 17.97 -13.85
N THR A 423 -10.57 18.69 -13.57
CA THR A 423 -11.13 19.68 -14.49
C THR A 423 -11.22 21.07 -13.87
N SER A 424 -11.13 22.08 -14.72
CA SER A 424 -11.46 23.46 -14.39
C SER A 424 -12.98 23.63 -14.27
N ARG A 425 -13.42 24.80 -13.80
CA ARG A 425 -14.84 25.18 -13.79
C ARG A 425 -15.47 25.20 -15.18
N SER A 426 -14.70 25.47 -16.24
CA SER A 426 -15.18 25.43 -17.63
C SER A 426 -15.22 24.01 -18.21
N GLY A 427 -14.85 22.98 -17.43
CA GLY A 427 -14.78 21.59 -17.86
C GLY A 427 -13.48 21.24 -18.61
N GLU A 428 -12.50 22.15 -18.64
CA GLU A 428 -11.21 21.88 -19.27
C GLU A 428 -10.36 20.97 -18.39
N ARG A 429 -9.72 19.96 -19.00
CA ARG A 429 -8.80 19.07 -18.30
C ARG A 429 -7.55 19.82 -17.83
N LEU A 430 -7.25 19.73 -16.53
CA LEU A 430 -6.11 20.40 -15.89
C LEU A 430 -4.86 19.51 -15.80
N ASP A 431 -5.03 18.19 -15.72
CA ASP A 431 -3.94 17.22 -15.55
C ASP A 431 -3.37 16.72 -16.89
N VAL A 432 -2.94 17.68 -17.72
CA VAL A 432 -2.30 17.41 -19.02
C VAL A 432 -0.78 17.33 -18.89
N GLU A 433 -0.16 16.58 -19.80
CA GLU A 433 1.29 16.43 -19.84
C GLU A 433 2.01 17.78 -19.96
N GLY A 434 3.08 17.96 -19.20
CA GLY A 434 3.84 19.22 -19.17
C GLY A 434 3.25 20.33 -18.30
N VAL A 435 2.05 20.14 -17.74
CA VAL A 435 1.44 21.12 -16.81
C VAL A 435 1.76 20.76 -15.37
N VAL A 436 2.40 21.71 -14.67
CA VAL A 436 2.61 21.64 -13.24
C VAL A 436 1.39 22.25 -12.54
N LEU A 437 0.76 21.47 -11.67
CA LEU A 437 -0.32 21.93 -10.80
C LEU A 437 0.26 22.14 -9.39
N PRO A 438 0.78 23.34 -9.07
CA PRO A 438 1.39 23.60 -7.78
C PRO A 438 0.34 23.56 -6.66
N HIS A 439 0.79 23.31 -5.44
CA HIS A 439 -0.02 23.58 -4.26
C HIS A 439 -0.38 25.06 -4.21
N ARG A 440 -1.64 25.37 -3.90
CA ARG A 440 -2.13 26.74 -3.79
C ARG A 440 -2.60 26.97 -2.36
N ASP A 441 -1.99 27.95 -1.69
CA ASP A 441 -2.40 28.38 -0.35
C ASP A 441 -3.68 29.24 -0.40
N LEU A 442 -3.94 29.88 -1.56
CA LEU A 442 -5.11 30.68 -1.83
C LEU A 442 -5.68 30.35 -3.22
N VAL A 443 -6.98 30.12 -3.29
CA VAL A 443 -7.75 29.96 -4.54
C VAL A 443 -8.82 31.03 -4.56
N ASP A 444 -8.71 31.98 -5.49
CA ASP A 444 -9.69 33.04 -5.71
C ASP A 444 -10.55 32.71 -6.94
N ALA A 445 -11.77 33.26 -6.98
CA ALA A 445 -12.79 32.97 -7.98
C ALA A 445 -12.71 33.87 -9.22
#